data_AF-A0AAN8RUH4-F1
#
_entry.id   AF-A0AAN8RUH4-F1
#
_cell.length_a   1.000
_cell.length_b   1.000
_cell.length_c   1.000
_cell.angle_alpha   90.00
_cell.angle_beta   90.00
_cell.angle_gamma   90.00
#
_symmetry.space_group_name_H-M   'P 1'
#
loop_
_entity.id
_entity.type
_entity.pdbx_description
1 polymer ?
#
loop_
_entity_poly.entity_id
_entity_poly.type
_entity_poly.pdbx_seq_one_letter_code
_entity_poly.pdbx_strand_id
1 'polypeptide(L)'
;MAQSRLNLVNVIQNGEFYTLPTDECLQLIKEEYPIELEWLKTAYAVPGPTSDLPETPSPSMHLYGAEFDEVNRTLVSVLSLRWIYNKDYNSFIRNQIPHIKLTSGSFDWISTFFHNSLNNTSSDDVYSLITSIIINDLGKSQSLITEYQRLASIDISRLNHDMILYQVVSKYPHLIPSLSRLPETHKADLIMGIKLGAEFSFGQLAQAENVPASLLGIEAIKGHTHAFDLRFMEQLLDIAGAAGHVDHTCAKKLTEPVFQSFKNVYDASIGIIEDRFGVDEAYSLNLTRRVELLINVGWEKGRELDVDEPIHRALMRLLCMTNSADVEAADLIFDTFFKDLSDDTRFRLIIGLNSDGSLKQPAVQATYIPAVCSAAINSTKVATKSEKEKALAAVFRYLARTLDIDVEEVQKRLPPGVLVIERDIRRTIMDIVNSKHFREDPGILDCIDVPKDDVAKMAEGYEWVIQ
;
A
#
# COMPACT_ATOMS: atom_id res chain seq x y z
N MET A 1 -9.35 17.35 -45.71
CA MET A 1 -9.13 17.91 -44.37
C MET A 1 -8.70 16.75 -43.49
N ALA A 2 -7.43 16.74 -43.06
CA ALA A 2 -6.95 15.70 -42.16
C ALA A 2 -7.59 15.94 -40.79
N GLN A 3 -8.36 14.97 -40.31
CA GLN A 3 -8.92 14.99 -38.96
C GLN A 3 -7.71 15.04 -38.01
N SER A 4 -7.55 16.15 -37.28
CA SER A 4 -6.55 16.27 -36.22
C SER A 4 -6.78 15.10 -35.27
N ARG A 5 -5.87 14.14 -35.25
CA ARG A 5 -5.94 13.00 -34.33
C ARG A 5 -5.94 13.57 -32.91
N LEU A 6 -6.97 13.27 -32.12
CA LEU A 6 -7.03 13.70 -30.72
C LEU A 6 -5.76 13.17 -30.02
N ASN A 7 -5.06 14.06 -29.33
CA ASN A 7 -3.88 13.74 -28.53
C ASN A 7 -4.25 13.96 -27.05
N LEU A 8 -3.80 13.09 -26.15
CA LEU A 8 -4.16 13.15 -24.73
C LEU A 8 -3.83 14.49 -24.09
N VAL A 9 -2.67 15.07 -24.40
CA VAL A 9 -2.25 16.38 -23.90
C VAL A 9 -3.25 17.46 -24.30
N ASN A 10 -3.66 17.50 -25.57
CA ASN A 10 -4.63 18.49 -26.05
C ASN A 10 -6.00 18.32 -25.38
N VAL A 11 -6.44 17.07 -25.18
CA VAL A 11 -7.71 16.74 -24.50
C VAL A 11 -7.69 17.19 -23.05
N ILE A 12 -6.56 17.02 -22.35
CA ILE A 12 -6.38 17.50 -20.98
C ILE A 12 -6.36 19.03 -20.95
N GLN A 13 -5.60 19.67 -21.85
CA GLN A 13 -5.50 21.14 -21.96
C GLN A 13 -6.86 21.81 -22.20
N ASN A 14 -7.72 21.17 -22.98
CA ASN A 14 -9.07 21.66 -23.25
C ASN A 14 -10.09 21.33 -22.13
N GLY A 15 -9.68 20.60 -21.08
CA GLY A 15 -10.57 20.13 -20.02
C GLY A 15 -11.54 19.02 -20.45
N GLU A 16 -11.35 18.45 -21.64
CA GLU A 16 -12.23 17.45 -22.24
C GLU A 16 -12.01 16.05 -21.67
N PHE A 17 -10.82 15.78 -21.08
CA PHE A 17 -10.46 14.48 -20.51
C PHE A 17 -11.54 13.93 -19.54
N TYR A 18 -12.10 14.80 -18.71
CA TYR A 18 -13.07 14.38 -17.69
C TYR A 18 -14.44 14.04 -18.29
N THR A 19 -14.80 14.61 -19.44
CA THR A 19 -16.14 14.49 -20.05
C THR A 19 -16.19 13.57 -21.27
N LEU A 20 -15.04 13.16 -21.82
CA LEU A 20 -14.98 12.21 -22.94
C LEU A 20 -15.78 10.92 -22.66
N PRO A 21 -16.43 10.32 -23.67
CA PRO A 21 -16.96 8.96 -23.54
C PRO A 21 -15.87 7.99 -23.07
N THR A 22 -16.23 7.05 -22.19
CA THR A 22 -15.28 6.10 -21.59
C THR A 22 -14.45 5.37 -22.63
N ASP A 23 -15.08 4.85 -23.68
CA ASP A 23 -14.42 4.09 -24.75
C ASP A 23 -13.39 4.96 -25.50
N GLU A 24 -13.74 6.21 -25.81
CA GLU A 24 -12.83 7.17 -26.45
C GLU A 24 -11.64 7.51 -25.55
N CYS A 25 -11.88 7.72 -24.25
CA CYS A 25 -10.83 7.95 -23.26
C CYS A 25 -9.87 6.76 -23.17
N LEU A 26 -10.38 5.53 -23.10
CA LEU A 26 -9.56 4.32 -23.02
C LEU A 26 -8.71 4.13 -24.28
N GLN A 27 -9.29 4.37 -25.46
CA GLN A 27 -8.57 4.29 -26.72
C GLN A 27 -7.47 5.37 -26.81
N LEU A 28 -7.74 6.59 -26.33
CA LEU A 28 -6.76 7.66 -26.28
C LEU A 28 -5.57 7.34 -25.35
N ILE A 29 -5.85 6.76 -24.17
CA ILE A 29 -4.81 6.28 -23.25
C ILE A 29 -3.97 5.17 -23.91
N LYS A 30 -4.60 4.22 -24.62
CA LYS A 30 -3.89 3.18 -25.35
C LYS A 30 -2.96 3.72 -26.44
N GLU A 31 -3.40 4.74 -27.17
CA GLU A 31 -2.57 5.39 -28.19
C GLU A 31 -1.41 6.18 -27.59
N GLU A 32 -1.59 6.77 -26.41
CA GLU A 32 -0.56 7.55 -25.71
C GLU A 32 0.50 6.66 -25.03
N TYR A 33 0.10 5.54 -24.42
CA TYR A 33 0.97 4.65 -23.62
C TYR A 33 1.10 3.24 -24.20
N PRO A 34 1.42 3.06 -25.50
CA PRO A 34 1.38 1.74 -26.12
C PRO A 34 2.42 0.78 -25.52
N ILE A 35 3.61 1.27 -25.16
CA ILE A 35 4.71 0.43 -24.65
C ILE A 35 4.44 0.03 -23.20
N GLU A 36 4.05 0.98 -22.37
CA GLU A 36 3.73 0.75 -20.97
C GLU A 36 2.55 -0.21 -20.80
N LEU A 37 1.51 -0.11 -21.64
CA LEU A 37 0.40 -1.07 -21.59
C LEU A 37 0.81 -2.48 -22.05
N GLU A 38 1.76 -2.64 -22.99
CA GLU A 38 2.30 -3.97 -23.32
C GLU A 38 3.08 -4.58 -22.15
N TRP A 39 3.82 -3.77 -21.38
CA TRP A 39 4.46 -4.24 -20.15
C TRP A 39 3.44 -4.71 -19.12
N LEU A 40 2.36 -3.96 -18.88
CA LEU A 40 1.30 -4.34 -17.94
C LEU A 40 0.60 -5.65 -18.29
N LYS A 41 0.51 -6.04 -19.57
CA LYS A 41 -0.04 -7.36 -19.96
C LYS A 41 0.74 -8.55 -19.39
N THR A 42 1.99 -8.32 -19.00
CA THR A 42 2.89 -9.33 -18.43
C THR A 42 3.16 -9.11 -16.95
N ALA A 43 2.50 -8.13 -16.34
CA ALA A 43 2.52 -7.91 -14.91
C ALA A 43 1.64 -8.95 -14.21
N TYR A 44 2.14 -9.53 -13.11
CA TYR A 44 1.33 -10.44 -12.31
C TYR A 44 0.28 -9.65 -11.52
N ALA A 45 -0.91 -10.23 -11.32
CA ALA A 45 -1.96 -9.68 -10.46
C ALA A 45 -2.33 -10.67 -9.36
N VAL A 46 -2.85 -10.14 -8.25
CA VAL A 46 -3.50 -10.98 -7.23
C VAL A 46 -4.86 -11.45 -7.78
N PRO A 47 -5.11 -12.77 -7.86
CA PRO A 47 -6.36 -13.29 -8.37
C PRO A 47 -7.57 -12.75 -7.61
N GLY A 48 -8.59 -12.32 -8.35
CA GLY A 48 -9.90 -11.96 -7.79
C GLY A 48 -10.87 -13.15 -7.77
N PRO A 49 -11.94 -13.09 -6.96
CA PRO A 49 -13.03 -14.04 -7.10
C PRO A 49 -13.63 -13.94 -8.51
N THR A 50 -13.84 -15.08 -9.18
CA THR A 50 -14.38 -15.16 -10.55
C THR A 50 -15.91 -15.08 -10.60
N SER A 51 -16.57 -14.91 -9.45
CA SER A 51 -18.03 -14.80 -9.36
C SER A 51 -18.47 -13.34 -9.47
N ASP A 52 -19.47 -13.10 -10.32
CA ASP A 52 -20.13 -11.80 -10.55
C ASP A 52 -19.30 -10.75 -11.32
N LEU A 53 -18.80 -11.13 -12.50
CA LEU A 53 -18.26 -10.17 -13.46
C LEU A 53 -19.38 -9.25 -13.99
N PRO A 54 -19.13 -7.95 -14.18
CA PRO A 54 -20.07 -7.05 -14.83
C PRO A 54 -20.46 -7.54 -16.24
N GLU A 55 -21.68 -7.23 -16.68
CA GLU A 55 -22.15 -7.59 -18.04
C GLU A 55 -21.42 -6.84 -19.15
N THR A 56 -20.84 -5.67 -18.82
CA THR A 56 -20.08 -4.87 -19.78
C THR A 56 -18.65 -5.38 -19.93
N PRO A 57 -18.05 -5.30 -21.13
CA PRO A 57 -16.64 -5.65 -21.32
C PRO A 57 -15.73 -4.85 -20.38
N SER A 58 -14.71 -5.50 -19.82
CA SER A 58 -13.64 -4.83 -19.08
C SER A 58 -12.83 -3.90 -20.01
N PRO A 59 -12.05 -2.95 -19.46
CA PRO A 59 -11.19 -2.09 -20.27
C PRO A 59 -10.26 -2.87 -21.20
N SER A 60 -9.63 -3.93 -20.73
CA SER A 60 -8.72 -4.74 -21.55
C SER A 60 -9.45 -5.58 -22.60
N MET A 61 -10.62 -6.14 -22.27
CA MET A 61 -11.48 -6.82 -23.25
C MET A 61 -11.92 -5.87 -24.36
N HIS A 62 -12.31 -4.64 -24.01
CA HIS A 62 -12.66 -3.62 -24.98
C HIS A 62 -11.48 -3.24 -25.89
N LEU A 63 -10.30 -3.02 -25.31
CA LEU A 63 -9.13 -2.53 -26.03
C LEU A 63 -8.36 -3.60 -26.83
N TYR A 64 -8.36 -4.85 -26.37
CA TYR A 64 -7.50 -5.91 -26.89
C TYR A 64 -8.24 -7.20 -27.26
N GLY A 65 -9.52 -7.33 -26.90
CA GLY A 65 -10.27 -8.58 -27.08
C GLY A 65 -9.82 -9.72 -26.15
N ALA A 66 -9.09 -9.39 -25.08
CA ALA A 66 -8.60 -10.34 -24.09
C ALA A 66 -8.49 -9.68 -22.70
N GLU A 67 -8.65 -10.47 -21.65
CA GLU A 67 -8.51 -10.00 -20.26
C GLU A 67 -7.04 -9.90 -19.84
N PHE A 68 -6.66 -8.75 -19.31
CA PHE A 68 -5.38 -8.51 -18.67
C PHE A 68 -5.61 -7.80 -17.33
N ASP A 69 -5.43 -8.52 -16.22
CA ASP A 69 -5.82 -8.05 -14.89
C ASP A 69 -5.18 -6.70 -14.51
N GLU A 70 -3.86 -6.55 -14.66
CA GLU A 70 -3.19 -5.29 -14.29
C GLU A 70 -3.51 -4.14 -15.25
N VAL A 71 -3.84 -4.43 -16.52
CA VAL A 71 -4.38 -3.41 -17.44
C VAL A 71 -5.76 -2.95 -16.95
N ASN A 72 -6.64 -3.87 -16.56
CA ASN A 72 -7.96 -3.53 -16.02
C ASN A 72 -7.86 -2.70 -14.75
N ARG A 73 -7.01 -3.10 -13.80
CA ARG A 73 -6.79 -2.38 -12.53
C ARG A 73 -6.30 -0.96 -12.79
N THR A 74 -5.24 -0.82 -13.59
CA THR A 74 -4.64 0.47 -13.95
C THR A 74 -5.64 1.40 -14.65
N LEU A 75 -6.39 0.89 -15.64
CA LEU A 75 -7.33 1.73 -16.38
C LEU A 75 -8.54 2.12 -15.52
N VAL A 76 -8.95 1.30 -14.56
CA VAL A 76 -9.99 1.68 -13.59
C VAL A 76 -9.48 2.73 -12.59
N SER A 77 -8.18 2.75 -12.27
CA SER A 77 -7.58 3.88 -11.53
C SER A 77 -7.69 5.19 -12.32
N VAL A 78 -7.45 5.17 -13.64
CA VAL A 78 -7.66 6.34 -14.51
C VAL A 78 -9.14 6.76 -14.57
N LEU A 79 -10.08 5.80 -14.65
CA LEU A 79 -11.51 6.12 -14.60
C LEU A 79 -11.93 6.68 -13.23
N SER A 80 -11.30 6.22 -12.15
CA SER A 80 -11.55 6.70 -10.80
C SER A 80 -11.18 8.18 -10.63
N LEU A 81 -10.08 8.61 -11.26
CA LEU A 81 -9.72 10.04 -11.35
C LEU A 81 -10.86 10.86 -11.98
N ARG A 82 -11.48 10.34 -13.04
CA ARG A 82 -12.60 11.02 -13.71
C ARG A 82 -13.85 11.09 -12.83
N TRP A 83 -14.17 10.03 -12.10
CA TRP A 83 -15.28 10.04 -11.13
C TRP A 83 -15.05 11.04 -10.00
N ILE A 84 -13.84 11.09 -9.43
CA ILE A 84 -13.46 12.02 -8.36
C ILE A 84 -13.56 13.47 -8.82
N TYR A 85 -13.00 13.76 -10.01
CA TYR A 85 -12.99 15.12 -10.56
C TYR A 85 -14.40 15.60 -10.91
N ASN A 86 -15.22 14.75 -11.53
CA ASN A 86 -16.62 15.07 -11.85
C ASN A 86 -17.57 15.01 -10.64
N LYS A 87 -17.07 14.71 -9.45
CA LYS A 87 -17.87 14.47 -8.23
C LYS A 87 -18.96 13.40 -8.43
N ASP A 88 -18.70 12.39 -9.26
CA ASP A 88 -19.62 11.28 -9.52
C ASP A 88 -19.53 10.21 -8.43
N TYR A 89 -20.00 10.59 -7.24
CA TYR A 89 -20.04 9.72 -6.06
C TYR A 89 -20.82 8.42 -6.33
N ASN A 90 -21.92 8.49 -7.07
CA ASN A 90 -22.80 7.33 -7.29
C ASN A 90 -22.15 6.24 -8.14
N SER A 91 -21.43 6.61 -9.21
CA SER A 91 -20.65 5.64 -9.97
C SER A 91 -19.48 5.12 -9.15
N PHE A 92 -18.79 6.00 -8.42
CA PHE A 92 -17.61 5.65 -7.62
C PHE A 92 -17.89 4.51 -6.62
N ILE A 93 -19.06 4.52 -5.97
CA ILE A 93 -19.38 3.60 -4.88
C ILE A 93 -20.34 2.46 -5.27
N ARG A 94 -20.75 2.37 -6.54
CA ARG A 94 -21.95 1.64 -6.99
C ARG A 94 -22.12 0.24 -6.37
N ASN A 95 -21.07 -0.58 -6.39
CA ASN A 95 -21.07 -1.97 -5.92
C ASN A 95 -20.23 -2.18 -4.64
N GLN A 96 -19.97 -1.11 -3.88
CA GLN A 96 -19.34 -1.25 -2.56
C GLN A 96 -20.32 -1.88 -1.56
N ILE A 97 -19.77 -2.65 -0.61
CA ILE A 97 -20.55 -3.33 0.43
C ILE A 97 -21.23 -2.26 1.32
N PRO A 98 -22.56 -2.30 1.52
CA PRO A 98 -23.31 -1.19 2.13
C PRO A 98 -22.81 -0.69 3.49
N HIS A 99 -22.36 -1.59 4.38
CA HIS A 99 -21.96 -1.24 5.75
C HIS A 99 -20.52 -0.74 5.89
N ILE A 100 -19.70 -0.84 4.84
CA ILE A 100 -18.34 -0.26 4.80
C ILE A 100 -18.19 0.75 3.65
N LYS A 101 -19.31 1.12 3.02
CA LYS A 101 -19.33 2.01 1.86
C LYS A 101 -18.70 3.35 2.19
N LEU A 102 -17.85 3.85 1.29
CA LEU A 102 -17.27 5.19 1.40
C LEU A 102 -18.38 6.22 1.58
N THR A 103 -18.26 7.10 2.56
CA THR A 103 -19.26 8.13 2.84
C THR A 103 -19.13 9.31 1.87
N SER A 104 -20.18 10.11 1.74
CA SER A 104 -20.15 11.31 0.90
C SER A 104 -19.14 12.34 1.41
N GLY A 105 -19.01 12.51 2.73
CA GLY A 105 -18.04 13.44 3.32
C GLY A 105 -16.59 13.04 3.05
N SER A 106 -16.29 11.74 3.13
CA SER A 106 -14.99 11.20 2.76
C SER A 106 -14.70 11.36 1.26
N PHE A 107 -15.70 11.11 0.40
CA PHE A 107 -15.57 11.35 -1.03
C PHE A 107 -15.36 12.83 -1.38
N ASP A 108 -16.09 13.74 -0.71
CA ASP A 108 -15.92 15.18 -0.88
C ASP A 108 -14.51 15.63 -0.47
N TRP A 109 -13.97 15.07 0.62
CA TRP A 109 -12.58 15.31 1.02
C TRP A 109 -11.60 14.90 -0.09
N ILE A 110 -11.76 13.70 -0.66
CA ILE A 110 -10.92 13.21 -1.76
C ILE A 110 -11.03 14.15 -2.96
N SER A 111 -12.25 14.51 -3.36
CA SER A 111 -12.47 15.41 -4.49
C SER A 111 -11.82 16.78 -4.27
N THR A 112 -11.98 17.37 -3.08
CA THR A 112 -11.32 18.64 -2.72
C THR A 112 -9.81 18.51 -2.71
N PHE A 113 -9.26 17.44 -2.17
CA PHE A 113 -7.82 17.18 -2.17
C PHE A 113 -7.26 17.14 -3.60
N PHE A 114 -7.91 16.42 -4.52
CA PHE A 114 -7.49 16.35 -5.93
C PHE A 114 -7.57 17.70 -6.64
N HIS A 115 -8.67 18.45 -6.45
CA HIS A 115 -8.83 19.76 -7.09
C HIS A 115 -7.85 20.82 -6.56
N ASN A 116 -7.40 20.69 -5.31
CA ASN A 116 -6.44 21.61 -4.71
C ASN A 116 -4.99 21.27 -5.08
N SER A 117 -4.70 19.98 -5.27
CA SER A 117 -3.34 19.50 -5.54
C SER A 117 -2.99 19.53 -7.03
N LEU A 118 -3.99 19.46 -7.92
CA LEU A 118 -3.80 19.57 -9.36
C LEU A 118 -3.97 21.02 -9.81
N ASN A 119 -2.94 21.60 -10.43
CA ASN A 119 -3.02 22.91 -11.02
C ASN A 119 -3.85 22.88 -12.31
N ASN A 120 -5.11 23.29 -12.21
CA ASN A 120 -6.03 23.34 -13.36
C ASN A 120 -5.64 24.38 -14.45
N THR A 121 -4.56 25.14 -14.25
CA THR A 121 -4.04 26.07 -15.28
C THR A 121 -2.96 25.46 -16.17
N SER A 122 -2.38 24.32 -15.79
CA SER A 122 -1.46 23.54 -16.64
C SER A 122 -1.99 22.12 -16.81
N SER A 123 -1.93 21.59 -18.03
CA SER A 123 -2.24 20.18 -18.30
C SER A 123 -1.22 19.21 -17.69
N ASP A 124 -0.07 19.74 -17.25
CA ASP A 124 1.07 18.92 -16.88
C ASP A 124 0.80 18.09 -15.63
N ASP A 125 0.11 18.62 -14.61
CA ASP A 125 -0.20 17.86 -13.39
C ASP A 125 -1.11 16.66 -13.66
N VAL A 126 -2.17 16.88 -14.45
CA VAL A 126 -3.11 15.81 -14.81
C VAL A 126 -2.41 14.76 -15.68
N TYR A 127 -1.60 15.19 -16.66
CA TYR A 127 -0.82 14.27 -17.48
C TYR A 127 0.22 13.51 -16.66
N SER A 128 0.85 14.16 -15.67
CA SER A 128 1.80 13.55 -14.74
C SER A 128 1.13 12.52 -13.84
N LEU A 129 -0.07 12.81 -13.32
CA LEU A 129 -0.84 11.87 -12.51
C LEU A 129 -1.27 10.67 -13.35
N ILE A 130 -1.77 10.87 -14.58
CA ILE A 130 -2.09 9.77 -15.49
C ILE A 130 -0.85 8.94 -15.79
N THR A 131 0.29 9.58 -16.08
CA THR A 131 1.56 8.87 -16.30
C THR A 131 1.94 8.06 -15.07
N SER A 132 1.85 8.64 -13.87
CA SER A 132 2.14 7.97 -12.60
C SER A 132 1.27 6.72 -12.40
N ILE A 133 -0.04 6.81 -12.67
CA ILE A 133 -0.97 5.66 -12.60
C ILE A 133 -0.54 4.57 -13.58
N ILE A 134 -0.28 4.92 -14.84
CA ILE A 134 0.04 3.95 -15.89
C ILE A 134 1.34 3.19 -15.61
N ILE A 135 2.34 3.86 -15.02
CA ILE A 135 3.66 3.27 -14.83
C ILE A 135 3.82 2.58 -13.47
N ASN A 136 2.97 2.85 -12.48
CA ASN A 136 3.14 2.43 -11.09
C ASN A 136 3.41 0.92 -10.94
N ASP A 137 2.67 0.10 -11.71
CA ASP A 137 2.76 -1.35 -11.62
C ASP A 137 3.67 -2.00 -12.67
N LEU A 138 4.45 -1.21 -13.43
CA LEU A 138 5.38 -1.76 -14.41
C LEU A 138 6.49 -2.60 -13.78
N GLY A 139 6.85 -2.34 -12.52
CA GLY A 139 7.80 -3.15 -11.77
C GLY A 139 7.39 -4.62 -11.58
N LYS A 140 6.11 -4.95 -11.81
CA LYS A 140 5.59 -6.33 -11.81
C LYS A 140 5.80 -7.06 -13.14
N SER A 141 6.15 -6.34 -14.21
CA SER A 141 6.26 -6.91 -15.57
C SER A 141 7.51 -7.79 -15.72
N GLN A 142 7.28 -9.08 -16.00
CA GLN A 142 8.39 -10.00 -16.26
C GLN A 142 9.19 -9.61 -17.51
N SER A 143 8.52 -9.06 -18.53
CA SER A 143 9.17 -8.60 -19.75
C SER A 143 10.08 -7.40 -19.50
N LEU A 144 9.60 -6.42 -18.71
CA LEU A 144 10.42 -5.26 -18.34
C LEU A 144 11.64 -5.66 -17.50
N ILE A 145 11.46 -6.56 -16.53
CA ILE A 145 12.56 -7.10 -15.71
C ILE A 145 13.60 -7.80 -16.59
N THR A 146 13.14 -8.62 -17.54
CA THR A 146 14.03 -9.35 -18.47
C THR A 146 14.81 -8.37 -19.35
N GLU A 147 14.16 -7.31 -19.83
CA GLU A 147 14.81 -6.29 -20.66
C GLU A 147 15.81 -5.45 -19.87
N TYR A 148 15.47 -5.07 -18.63
CA TYR A 148 16.41 -4.44 -17.70
C TYR A 148 17.63 -5.34 -17.47
N GLN A 149 17.41 -6.63 -17.18
CA GLN A 149 18.50 -7.59 -16.97
C GLN A 149 19.39 -7.72 -18.22
N ARG A 150 18.80 -7.72 -19.42
CA ARG A 150 19.55 -7.75 -20.69
C ARG A 150 20.46 -6.53 -20.85
N LEU A 151 20.00 -5.35 -20.43
CA LEU A 151 20.77 -4.09 -20.54
C LEU A 151 21.80 -3.93 -19.43
N ALA A 152 21.43 -4.24 -18.19
CA ALA A 152 22.23 -4.01 -17.00
C ALA A 152 23.17 -5.18 -16.65
N SER A 153 22.91 -6.38 -17.18
CA SER A 153 23.54 -7.63 -16.74
C SER A 153 23.34 -7.93 -15.24
N ILE A 154 22.27 -7.42 -14.64
CA ILE A 154 21.91 -7.59 -13.22
C ILE A 154 20.47 -8.10 -13.12
N ASP A 155 20.26 -9.14 -12.33
CA ASP A 155 18.93 -9.68 -12.05
C ASP A 155 18.29 -8.95 -10.85
N ILE A 156 17.24 -8.19 -11.13
CA ILE A 156 16.46 -7.44 -10.13
C ILE A 156 15.13 -8.11 -9.77
N SER A 157 14.87 -9.33 -10.26
CA SER A 157 13.59 -10.03 -10.06
C SER A 157 13.24 -10.34 -8.61
N ARG A 158 14.22 -10.27 -7.70
CA ARG A 158 14.03 -10.49 -6.26
C ARG A 158 13.58 -9.25 -5.50
N LEU A 159 13.69 -8.08 -6.11
CA LEU A 159 13.29 -6.83 -5.48
C LEU A 159 11.78 -6.72 -5.39
N ASN A 160 11.31 -5.86 -4.47
CA ASN A 160 9.93 -5.41 -4.51
C ASN A 160 9.68 -4.60 -5.80
N HIS A 161 8.45 -4.63 -6.31
CA HIS A 161 8.11 -4.05 -7.61
C HIS A 161 8.28 -2.52 -7.66
N ASP A 162 8.03 -1.79 -6.56
CA ASP A 162 8.29 -0.35 -6.49
C ASP A 162 9.80 -0.04 -6.68
N MET A 163 10.67 -0.84 -6.06
CA MET A 163 12.12 -0.72 -6.24
C MET A 163 12.56 -1.11 -7.65
N ILE A 164 11.95 -2.12 -8.27
CA ILE A 164 12.19 -2.45 -9.69
C ILE A 164 11.85 -1.24 -10.56
N LEU A 165 10.67 -0.66 -10.38
CA LEU A 165 10.25 0.53 -11.12
C LEU A 165 11.25 1.69 -10.90
N TYR A 166 11.64 1.95 -9.65
CA TYR A 166 12.61 2.99 -9.32
C TYR A 166 13.96 2.77 -10.03
N GLN A 167 14.48 1.54 -10.06
CA GLN A 167 15.71 1.21 -10.78
C GLN A 167 15.57 1.45 -12.29
N VAL A 168 14.43 1.06 -12.88
CA VAL A 168 14.15 1.27 -14.32
C VAL A 168 14.09 2.76 -14.64
N VAL A 169 13.28 3.55 -13.95
CA VAL A 169 13.08 4.98 -14.25
C VAL A 169 14.36 5.78 -14.04
N SER A 170 15.20 5.36 -13.08
CA SER A 170 16.44 6.07 -12.74
C SER A 170 17.59 5.73 -13.68
N LYS A 171 17.73 4.46 -14.09
CA LYS A 171 18.91 3.98 -14.87
C LYS A 171 18.63 3.82 -16.36
N TYR A 172 17.41 3.45 -16.71
CA TYR A 172 17.00 3.19 -18.10
C TYR A 172 15.64 3.86 -18.43
N PRO A 173 15.52 5.19 -18.28
CA PRO A 173 14.25 5.89 -18.47
C PRO A 173 13.64 5.71 -19.88
N HIS A 174 14.45 5.36 -20.88
CA HIS A 174 13.96 5.08 -22.23
C HIS A 174 13.08 3.82 -22.33
N LEU A 175 13.11 2.92 -21.33
CA LEU A 175 12.19 1.78 -21.24
C LEU A 175 10.76 2.19 -20.86
N ILE A 176 10.58 3.44 -20.40
CA ILE A 176 9.30 4.06 -20.06
C ILE A 176 9.19 5.38 -20.85
N PRO A 177 8.87 5.32 -22.15
CA PRO A 177 8.95 6.46 -23.05
C PRO A 177 8.09 7.66 -22.63
N SER A 178 6.98 7.42 -21.94
CA SER A 178 6.13 8.48 -21.37
C SER A 178 6.86 9.50 -20.51
N LEU A 179 7.93 9.09 -19.82
CA LEU A 179 8.73 10.01 -19.00
C LEU A 179 9.40 11.12 -19.80
N SER A 180 9.72 10.88 -21.08
CA SER A 180 10.34 11.88 -21.95
C SER A 180 9.37 12.97 -22.43
N ARG A 181 8.06 12.75 -22.24
CA ARG A 181 7.01 13.70 -22.63
C ARG A 181 6.63 14.65 -21.52
N LEU A 182 7.05 14.37 -20.28
CA LEU A 182 6.84 15.23 -19.13
C LEU A 182 7.81 16.42 -19.15
N PRO A 183 7.36 17.61 -18.72
CA PRO A 183 8.28 18.69 -18.38
C PRO A 183 9.25 18.24 -17.28
N GLU A 184 10.49 18.74 -17.32
CA GLU A 184 11.56 18.27 -16.42
C GLU A 184 11.21 18.40 -14.93
N THR A 185 10.47 19.45 -14.53
CA THR A 185 10.04 19.61 -13.12
C THR A 185 9.06 18.51 -12.69
N HIS A 186 8.07 18.20 -13.52
CA HIS A 186 7.07 17.17 -13.23
C HIS A 186 7.66 15.77 -13.30
N LYS A 187 8.60 15.55 -14.23
CA LYS A 187 9.37 14.32 -14.31
C LYS A 187 10.20 14.10 -13.04
N ALA A 188 10.84 15.16 -12.53
CA ALA A 188 11.59 15.10 -11.27
C ALA A 188 10.69 14.77 -10.08
N ASP A 189 9.53 15.43 -9.97
CA ASP A 189 8.55 15.16 -8.92
C ASP A 189 8.00 13.72 -8.99
N LEU A 190 7.67 13.24 -10.18
CA LEU A 190 7.21 11.87 -10.39
C LEU A 190 8.30 10.86 -9.99
N ILE A 191 9.56 11.04 -10.42
CA ILE A 191 10.66 10.13 -10.05
C ILE A 191 10.89 10.16 -8.54
N MET A 192 10.77 11.33 -7.90
CA MET A 192 10.86 11.46 -6.45
C MET A 192 9.73 10.74 -5.72
N GLY A 193 8.49 10.83 -6.23
CA GLY A 193 7.34 10.06 -5.73
C GLY A 193 7.53 8.54 -5.87
N ILE A 194 8.07 8.08 -7.00
CA ILE A 194 8.43 6.65 -7.21
C ILE A 194 9.50 6.22 -6.21
N LYS A 195 10.53 7.04 -5.99
CA LYS A 195 11.56 6.76 -4.99
C LYS A 195 10.96 6.62 -3.59
N LEU A 196 10.06 7.54 -3.21
CA LEU A 196 9.35 7.47 -1.94
C LEU A 196 8.59 6.15 -1.82
N GLY A 197 7.84 5.76 -2.85
CA GLY A 197 7.11 4.49 -2.89
C GLY A 197 8.00 3.26 -2.72
N ALA A 198 9.21 3.28 -3.27
CA ALA A 198 10.19 2.20 -3.15
C ALA A 198 10.79 2.04 -1.73
N GLU A 199 10.74 3.10 -0.91
CA GLU A 199 11.29 3.12 0.45
C GLU A 199 10.23 3.16 1.56
N PHE A 200 8.97 3.44 1.19
CA PHE A 200 7.87 3.65 2.13
C PHE A 200 6.52 3.26 1.51
N SER A 201 5.81 2.34 2.18
CA SER A 201 4.44 1.99 1.82
C SER A 201 3.40 2.67 2.72
N PHE A 202 2.51 3.44 2.11
CA PHE A 202 1.35 4.05 2.79
C PHE A 202 0.44 3.01 3.44
N GLY A 203 0.18 1.90 2.74
CA GLY A 203 -0.65 0.80 3.25
C GLY A 203 -0.05 0.12 4.47
N GLN A 204 1.28 -0.08 4.48
CA GLN A 204 1.97 -0.64 5.64
C GLN A 204 1.92 0.29 6.85
N LEU A 205 2.00 1.62 6.65
CA LEU A 205 1.82 2.55 7.76
C LEU A 205 0.36 2.57 8.26
N ALA A 206 -0.62 2.55 7.36
CA ALA A 206 -2.04 2.50 7.73
C ALA A 206 -2.39 1.31 8.62
N GLN A 207 -1.62 0.22 8.53
CA GLN A 207 -1.77 -1.01 9.33
C GLN A 207 -0.70 -1.15 10.43
N ALA A 208 0.12 -0.13 10.67
CA ALA A 208 1.25 -0.13 11.61
C ALA A 208 2.27 -1.26 11.40
N GLU A 209 2.34 -1.82 10.18
CA GLU A 209 3.34 -2.80 9.76
C GLU A 209 4.70 -2.13 9.61
N ASN A 210 4.74 -0.92 9.02
CA ASN A 210 5.93 -0.08 9.02
C ASN A 210 6.41 0.17 10.46
N VAL A 211 7.71 0.37 10.59
CA VAL A 211 8.34 0.87 11.82
C VAL A 211 8.56 2.38 11.70
N PRO A 212 8.76 3.11 12.81
CA PRO A 212 9.01 4.55 12.77
C PRO A 212 10.09 4.98 11.77
N ALA A 213 11.23 4.29 11.69
CA ALA A 213 12.29 4.63 10.73
C ALA A 213 11.85 4.58 9.26
N SER A 214 10.79 3.85 8.90
CA SER A 214 10.24 3.86 7.54
C SER A 214 9.79 5.27 7.11
N LEU A 215 9.34 6.10 8.06
CA LEU A 215 8.93 7.49 7.82
C LEU A 215 10.09 8.45 7.49
N LEU A 216 11.36 8.04 7.65
CA LEU A 216 12.49 8.86 7.21
C LEU A 216 12.47 9.12 5.69
N GLY A 217 11.79 8.27 4.91
CA GLY A 217 11.54 8.54 3.48
C GLY A 217 10.63 9.78 3.26
N ILE A 218 9.68 10.02 4.17
CA ILE A 218 8.84 11.22 4.17
C ILE A 218 9.65 12.45 4.57
N GLU A 219 10.57 12.31 5.52
CA GLU A 219 11.48 13.42 5.85
C GLU A 219 12.36 13.82 4.66
N ALA A 220 12.81 12.84 3.87
CA ALA A 220 13.61 13.10 2.67
C ALA A 220 12.87 13.84 1.55
N ILE A 221 11.52 13.90 1.59
CA ILE A 221 10.70 14.63 0.60
C ILE A 221 10.31 16.05 1.07
N LYS A 222 10.82 16.50 2.22
CA LYS A 222 10.63 17.89 2.69
C LYS A 222 11.02 18.91 1.61
N GLY A 223 10.20 19.93 1.44
CA GLY A 223 10.35 20.93 0.39
C GLY A 223 9.83 20.50 -0.99
N HIS A 224 9.34 19.26 -1.13
CA HIS A 224 8.81 18.70 -2.39
C HIS A 224 7.35 18.21 -2.22
N THR A 225 6.50 19.02 -1.58
CA THR A 225 5.10 18.67 -1.28
C THR A 225 4.32 18.23 -2.52
N HIS A 226 4.57 18.84 -3.69
CA HIS A 226 3.90 18.44 -4.92
C HIS A 226 4.21 16.98 -5.33
N ALA A 227 5.46 16.54 -5.19
CA ALA A 227 5.84 15.14 -5.43
C ALA A 227 5.15 14.17 -4.46
N PHE A 228 5.02 14.58 -3.20
CA PHE A 228 4.28 13.82 -2.18
C PHE A 228 2.78 13.73 -2.52
N ASP A 229 2.13 14.85 -2.83
CA ASP A 229 0.71 14.89 -3.17
C ASP A 229 0.41 14.08 -4.42
N LEU A 230 1.27 14.15 -5.45
CA LEU A 230 1.16 13.34 -6.66
C LEU A 230 1.20 11.84 -6.33
N ARG A 231 2.17 11.40 -5.51
CA ARG A 231 2.28 10.00 -5.07
C ARG A 231 1.09 9.58 -4.20
N PHE A 232 0.61 10.44 -3.31
CA PHE A 232 -0.54 10.11 -2.46
C PHE A 232 -1.86 10.04 -3.26
N MET A 233 -2.07 10.94 -4.23
CA MET A 233 -3.19 10.85 -5.18
C MET A 233 -3.14 9.54 -5.97
N GLU A 234 -1.97 9.20 -6.54
CA GLU A 234 -1.78 7.94 -7.26
C GLU A 234 -2.10 6.74 -6.37
N GLN A 235 -1.62 6.71 -5.13
CA GLN A 235 -1.91 5.63 -4.18
C GLN A 235 -3.42 5.46 -3.89
N LEU A 236 -4.17 6.56 -3.75
CA LEU A 236 -5.63 6.48 -3.59
C LEU A 236 -6.31 5.92 -4.85
N LEU A 237 -5.82 6.28 -6.03
CA LEU A 237 -6.34 5.77 -7.32
C LEU A 237 -5.96 4.30 -7.54
N ASP A 238 -4.77 3.87 -7.14
CA ASP A 238 -4.37 2.46 -7.16
C ASP A 238 -5.33 1.61 -6.32
N ILE A 239 -5.64 2.05 -5.09
CA ILE A 239 -6.63 1.38 -4.24
C ILE A 239 -8.02 1.38 -4.89
N ALA A 240 -8.44 2.50 -5.49
CA ALA A 240 -9.72 2.58 -6.19
C ALA A 240 -9.80 1.56 -7.35
N GLY A 241 -8.71 1.42 -8.13
CA GLY A 241 -8.60 0.49 -9.26
C GLY A 241 -8.22 -0.95 -8.91
N ALA A 242 -7.82 -1.24 -7.67
CA ALA A 242 -7.28 -2.55 -7.27
C ALA A 242 -8.20 -3.76 -7.50
N ALA A 243 -9.50 -3.55 -7.72
CA ALA A 243 -10.46 -4.60 -8.09
C ALA A 243 -11.03 -4.44 -9.50
N GLY A 244 -10.38 -3.66 -10.38
CA GLY A 244 -10.85 -3.38 -11.73
C GLY A 244 -10.98 -4.63 -12.62
N HIS A 245 -10.21 -5.69 -12.34
CA HIS A 245 -10.35 -7.00 -13.00
C HIS A 245 -11.55 -7.82 -12.53
N VAL A 246 -12.12 -7.47 -11.37
CA VAL A 246 -13.33 -8.10 -10.80
C VAL A 246 -14.56 -7.26 -11.09
N ASP A 247 -14.44 -5.94 -10.97
CA ASP A 247 -15.51 -4.98 -11.17
C ASP A 247 -14.92 -3.64 -11.64
N HIS A 248 -14.93 -3.41 -12.95
CA HIS A 248 -14.46 -2.19 -13.60
C HIS A 248 -15.47 -1.04 -13.58
N THR A 249 -16.63 -1.21 -12.94
CA THR A 249 -17.72 -0.22 -12.98
C THR A 249 -17.72 0.75 -11.80
N CYS A 250 -16.87 0.52 -10.79
CA CYS A 250 -16.77 1.36 -9.60
C CYS A 250 -15.42 1.19 -8.88
N ALA A 251 -15.13 2.05 -7.90
CA ALA A 251 -13.96 1.98 -7.03
C ALA A 251 -14.22 1.01 -5.86
N LYS A 252 -14.34 -0.29 -6.15
CA LYS A 252 -14.86 -1.29 -5.20
C LYS A 252 -14.06 -1.42 -3.89
N LYS A 253 -12.76 -1.11 -3.91
CA LYS A 253 -11.84 -1.33 -2.77
C LYS A 253 -11.57 -0.09 -1.92
N LEU A 254 -11.80 1.12 -2.43
CA LEU A 254 -11.65 2.35 -1.64
C LEU A 254 -12.90 2.61 -0.80
N THR A 255 -13.03 1.82 0.27
CA THR A 255 -14.12 1.84 1.24
C THR A 255 -13.88 2.84 2.37
N GLU A 256 -14.88 3.11 3.20
CA GLU A 256 -14.74 4.08 4.31
C GLU A 256 -13.61 3.73 5.29
N PRO A 257 -13.48 2.48 5.80
CA PRO A 257 -12.41 2.15 6.75
C PRO A 257 -11.01 2.26 6.12
N VAL A 258 -10.90 1.93 4.83
CA VAL A 258 -9.64 2.06 4.08
C VAL A 258 -9.29 3.54 3.95
N PHE A 259 -10.23 4.36 3.47
CA PHE A 259 -10.00 5.79 3.32
C PHE A 259 -9.60 6.46 4.63
N GLN A 260 -10.30 6.22 5.74
CA GLN A 260 -9.96 6.82 7.03
C GLN A 260 -8.53 6.48 7.47
N SER A 261 -8.08 5.24 7.22
CA SER A 261 -6.72 4.82 7.55
C SER A 261 -5.68 5.55 6.68
N PHE A 262 -5.95 5.73 5.38
CA PHE A 262 -5.07 6.49 4.50
C PHE A 262 -5.08 7.99 4.78
N LYS A 263 -6.22 8.55 5.20
CA LYS A 263 -6.31 9.94 5.65
C LYS A 263 -5.45 10.18 6.89
N ASN A 264 -5.39 9.23 7.82
CA ASN A 264 -4.50 9.31 8.98
C ASN A 264 -3.03 9.32 8.56
N VAL A 265 -2.67 8.45 7.62
CA VAL A 265 -1.31 8.41 7.04
C VAL A 265 -0.95 9.73 6.36
N TYR A 266 -1.87 10.31 5.57
CA TYR A 266 -1.67 11.62 4.94
C TYR A 266 -1.41 12.70 5.98
N ASP A 267 -2.28 12.81 6.99
CA ASP A 267 -2.18 13.85 8.02
C ASP A 267 -0.89 13.72 8.85
N ALA A 268 -0.42 12.49 9.10
CA ALA A 268 0.86 12.23 9.74
C ALA A 268 2.04 12.63 8.84
N SER A 269 1.99 12.24 7.57
CA SER A 269 3.05 12.50 6.59
C SER A 269 3.20 13.99 6.29
N ILE A 270 2.09 14.70 6.05
CA ILE A 270 2.12 16.13 5.78
C ILE A 270 2.59 16.92 7.01
N GLY A 271 2.29 16.44 8.22
CA GLY A 271 2.83 17.03 9.44
C GLY A 271 4.34 16.88 9.57
N ILE A 272 4.95 15.80 9.07
CA ILE A 272 6.41 15.70 8.92
C ILE A 272 6.91 16.70 7.87
N ILE A 273 6.30 16.73 6.69
CA ILE A 273 6.72 17.58 5.57
C ILE A 273 6.68 19.07 5.93
N GLU A 274 5.71 19.47 6.74
CA GLU A 274 5.51 20.84 7.22
C GLU A 274 6.24 21.15 8.55
N ASP A 275 7.13 20.27 9.01
CA ASP A 275 7.87 20.38 10.28
C ASP A 275 6.98 20.57 11.53
N ARG A 276 5.73 20.09 11.48
CA ARG A 276 4.80 20.07 12.61
C ARG A 276 5.04 18.89 13.55
N PHE A 277 5.56 17.78 13.02
CA PHE A 277 5.83 16.56 13.77
C PHE A 277 7.21 15.99 13.46
N GLY A 278 7.85 15.42 14.48
CA GLY A 278 8.92 14.44 14.27
C GLY A 278 8.38 13.10 13.74
N VAL A 279 9.29 12.23 13.30
CA VAL A 279 8.95 10.87 12.83
C VAL A 279 8.19 10.05 13.86
N ASP A 280 8.63 10.06 15.13
CA ASP A 280 7.97 9.30 16.19
C ASP A 280 6.58 9.85 16.51
N GLU A 281 6.43 11.18 16.62
CA GLU A 281 5.14 11.84 16.86
C GLU A 281 4.14 11.52 15.75
N ALA A 282 4.57 11.53 14.48
CA ALA A 282 3.73 11.19 13.34
C ALA A 282 3.31 9.71 13.35
N TYR A 283 4.20 8.80 13.76
CA TYR A 283 3.86 7.39 13.93
C TYR A 283 2.84 7.19 15.07
N SER A 284 3.07 7.84 16.21
CA SER A 284 2.16 7.84 17.37
C SER A 284 0.78 8.37 16.99
N LEU A 285 0.72 9.46 16.21
CA LEU A 285 -0.54 10.05 15.74
C LEU A 285 -1.37 9.03 14.94
N ASN A 286 -0.73 8.24 14.08
CA ASN A 286 -1.42 7.20 13.31
C ASN A 286 -2.04 6.12 14.22
N LEU A 287 -1.31 5.70 15.27
CA LEU A 287 -1.82 4.73 16.25
C LEU A 287 -2.99 5.30 17.06
N THR A 288 -2.84 6.52 17.58
CA THR A 288 -3.87 7.19 18.40
C THR A 288 -5.16 7.36 17.63
N ARG A 289 -5.10 7.85 16.39
CA ARG A 289 -6.29 8.01 15.55
C ARG A 289 -6.97 6.69 15.21
N ARG A 290 -6.21 5.60 15.09
CA ARG A 290 -6.82 4.28 14.89
C ARG A 290 -7.63 3.85 16.12
N VAL A 291 -7.13 4.12 17.33
CA VAL A 291 -7.89 3.87 18.56
C VAL A 291 -9.10 4.80 18.68
N GLU A 292 -8.99 6.07 18.28
CA GLU A 292 -10.12 7.01 18.27
C GLU A 292 -11.27 6.51 17.38
N LEU A 293 -10.96 5.92 16.22
CA LEU A 293 -11.97 5.28 15.37
C LEU A 293 -12.70 4.14 16.11
N LEU A 294 -12.01 3.34 16.91
CA LEU A 294 -12.60 2.28 17.73
C LEU A 294 -13.47 2.86 18.87
N ILE A 295 -13.01 3.93 19.53
CA ILE A 295 -13.79 4.62 20.56
C ILE A 295 -15.09 5.17 19.96
N ASN A 296 -15.04 5.75 18.76
CA ASN A 296 -16.20 6.32 18.09
C ASN A 296 -17.27 5.28 17.71
N VAL A 297 -16.89 4.00 17.53
CA VAL A 297 -17.81 2.89 17.33
C VAL A 297 -18.18 2.16 18.64
N GLY A 298 -17.78 2.70 19.80
CA GLY A 298 -18.20 2.26 21.12
C GLY A 298 -17.19 1.41 21.91
N TRP A 299 -15.94 1.31 21.48
CA TRP A 299 -14.91 0.56 22.21
C TRP A 299 -14.27 1.40 23.34
N GLU A 300 -14.95 1.46 24.49
CA GLU A 300 -14.60 2.36 25.61
C GLU A 300 -13.22 2.10 26.24
N LYS A 301 -12.70 0.85 26.17
CA LYS A 301 -11.35 0.51 26.66
C LYS A 301 -10.25 1.32 25.98
N GLY A 302 -10.49 1.78 24.75
CA GLY A 302 -9.54 2.62 24.01
C GLY A 302 -9.21 3.94 24.73
N ARG A 303 -10.11 4.45 25.58
CA ARG A 303 -9.89 5.71 26.33
C ARG A 303 -8.81 5.60 27.40
N GLU A 304 -8.46 4.38 27.81
CA GLU A 304 -7.42 4.11 28.81
C GLU A 304 -6.05 3.87 28.17
N LEU A 305 -5.98 3.79 26.84
CA LEU A 305 -4.71 3.57 26.13
C LEU A 305 -3.95 4.88 26.01
N ASP A 306 -2.66 4.79 26.34
CA ASP A 306 -1.70 5.88 26.25
C ASP A 306 -0.57 5.47 25.30
N VAL A 307 -0.37 6.22 24.23
CA VAL A 307 0.63 5.89 23.19
C VAL A 307 2.06 5.99 23.72
N ASP A 308 2.29 6.73 24.81
CA ASP A 308 3.60 6.87 25.43
C ASP A 308 3.94 5.66 26.32
N GLU A 309 2.94 4.85 26.70
CA GLU A 309 3.18 3.65 27.49
C GLU A 309 3.49 2.44 26.60
N PRO A 310 4.68 1.81 26.73
CA PRO A 310 5.14 0.79 25.78
C PRO A 310 4.16 -0.39 25.60
N ILE A 311 3.49 -0.81 26.66
CA ILE A 311 2.51 -1.90 26.61
C ILE A 311 1.24 -1.50 25.85
N HIS A 312 0.79 -0.26 26.03
CA HIS A 312 -0.36 0.28 25.32
C HIS A 312 -0.01 0.53 23.86
N ARG A 313 1.14 1.16 23.56
CA ARG A 313 1.64 1.36 22.20
C ARG A 313 1.74 0.05 21.41
N ALA A 314 2.26 -1.01 22.03
CA ALA A 314 2.31 -2.35 21.42
C ALA A 314 0.90 -2.90 21.10
N LEU A 315 -0.05 -2.78 22.04
CA LEU A 315 -1.44 -3.15 21.78
C LEU A 315 -2.06 -2.31 20.66
N MET A 316 -1.82 -0.99 20.63
CA MET A 316 -2.31 -0.10 19.58
C MET A 316 -1.79 -0.50 18.20
N ARG A 317 -0.51 -0.90 18.10
CA ARG A 317 0.05 -1.48 16.87
C ARG A 317 -0.67 -2.78 16.50
N LEU A 318 -0.92 -3.68 17.44
CA LEU A 318 -1.66 -4.92 17.17
C LEU A 318 -3.09 -4.64 16.66
N LEU A 319 -3.81 -3.69 17.26
CA LEU A 319 -5.15 -3.26 16.81
C LEU A 319 -5.12 -2.76 15.35
N CYS A 320 -4.08 -2.01 14.96
CA CYS A 320 -3.85 -1.59 13.59
C CYS A 320 -3.58 -2.79 12.66
N MET A 321 -2.61 -3.65 13.04
CA MET A 321 -2.19 -4.79 12.23
C MET A 321 -3.32 -5.78 11.98
N THR A 322 -4.19 -6.03 12.96
CA THR A 322 -5.34 -6.93 12.78
C THR A 322 -6.53 -6.25 12.09
N ASN A 323 -6.41 -4.97 11.72
CA ASN A 323 -7.45 -4.14 11.13
C ASN A 323 -8.78 -4.18 11.91
N SER A 324 -8.71 -4.10 13.25
CA SER A 324 -9.93 -4.08 14.08
C SER A 324 -10.73 -2.82 13.79
N ALA A 325 -11.99 -2.97 13.39
CA ALA A 325 -12.88 -1.86 13.02
C ALA A 325 -14.17 -1.82 13.85
N ASP A 326 -14.34 -2.77 14.76
CA ASP A 326 -15.50 -2.90 15.64
C ASP A 326 -15.08 -3.37 17.05
N VAL A 327 -16.03 -3.27 17.99
CA VAL A 327 -15.85 -3.60 19.41
C VAL A 327 -15.45 -5.07 19.60
N GLU A 328 -16.04 -5.99 18.83
CA GLU A 328 -15.84 -7.43 18.99
C GLU A 328 -14.42 -7.84 18.59
N ALA A 329 -13.94 -7.33 17.46
CA ALA A 329 -12.58 -7.53 16.99
C ALA A 329 -11.56 -6.91 17.97
N ALA A 330 -11.79 -5.68 18.43
CA ALA A 330 -10.90 -5.00 19.38
C ALA A 330 -10.80 -5.76 20.72
N ASP A 331 -11.93 -6.26 21.23
CA ASP A 331 -11.95 -7.09 22.45
C ASP A 331 -11.23 -8.43 22.28
N LEU A 332 -11.36 -9.07 21.11
CA LEU A 332 -10.63 -10.30 20.81
C LEU A 332 -9.11 -10.08 20.93
N ILE A 333 -8.60 -8.98 20.37
CA ILE A 333 -7.17 -8.66 20.38
C ILE A 333 -6.69 -8.29 21.79
N PHE A 334 -7.46 -7.45 22.48
CA PHE A 334 -7.17 -7.06 23.86
C PHE A 334 -7.09 -8.28 24.78
N ASP A 335 -8.10 -9.15 24.70
CA ASP A 335 -8.16 -10.36 25.53
C ASP A 335 -7.03 -11.32 25.18
N THR A 336 -6.75 -11.54 23.90
CA THR A 336 -5.61 -12.36 23.45
C THR A 336 -4.30 -11.85 24.04
N PHE A 337 -4.03 -10.54 23.93
CA PHE A 337 -2.78 -9.92 24.37
C PHE A 337 -2.60 -9.94 25.90
N PHE A 338 -3.67 -9.68 26.66
CA PHE A 338 -3.58 -9.58 28.11
C PHE A 338 -3.80 -10.91 28.86
N LYS A 339 -4.61 -11.81 28.32
CA LYS A 339 -5.04 -13.05 29.02
C LYS A 339 -4.37 -14.32 28.49
N ASP A 340 -4.20 -14.43 27.18
CA ASP A 340 -3.76 -15.69 26.55
C ASP A 340 -2.27 -15.76 26.22
N LEU A 341 -1.60 -14.61 26.15
CA LEU A 341 -0.14 -14.57 26.01
C LEU A 341 0.55 -14.72 27.37
N SER A 342 1.65 -15.49 27.37
CA SER A 342 2.56 -15.54 28.52
C SER A 342 3.27 -14.20 28.71
N ASP A 343 3.72 -13.92 29.94
CA ASP A 343 4.49 -12.71 30.26
C ASP A 343 5.74 -12.56 29.37
N ASP A 344 6.46 -13.66 29.12
CA ASP A 344 7.64 -13.66 28.24
C ASP A 344 7.29 -13.29 26.79
N THR A 345 6.24 -13.89 26.22
CA THR A 345 5.81 -13.58 24.85
C THR A 345 5.38 -12.14 24.74
N ARG A 346 4.55 -11.68 25.68
CA ARG A 346 4.06 -10.30 25.72
C ARG A 346 5.21 -9.32 25.85
N PHE A 347 6.19 -9.59 26.71
CA PHE A 347 7.39 -8.77 26.85
C PHE A 347 8.19 -8.68 25.54
N ARG A 348 8.42 -9.80 24.85
CA ARG A 348 9.10 -9.80 23.54
C ARG A 348 8.34 -9.01 22.48
N LEU A 349 7.00 -9.14 22.45
CA LEU A 349 6.17 -8.32 21.56
C LEU A 349 6.30 -6.84 21.87
N ILE A 350 6.26 -6.45 23.16
CA ILE A 350 6.42 -5.05 23.57
C ILE A 350 7.78 -4.51 23.09
N ILE A 351 8.87 -5.26 23.23
CA ILE A 351 10.18 -4.83 22.74
C ILE A 351 10.17 -4.69 21.21
N GLY A 352 9.78 -5.75 20.50
CA GLY A 352 9.83 -5.78 19.04
C GLY A 352 8.90 -4.75 18.38
N LEU A 353 7.69 -4.59 18.92
CA LEU A 353 6.70 -3.62 18.43
C LEU A 353 7.01 -2.18 18.86
N ASN A 354 7.97 -1.92 19.75
CA ASN A 354 8.40 -0.55 20.06
C ASN A 354 9.81 -0.27 19.56
N SER A 355 10.37 -1.12 18.69
CA SER A 355 11.65 -0.86 18.04
C SER A 355 11.47 0.13 16.88
N ASP A 356 12.11 1.28 16.98
CA ASP A 356 11.97 2.37 15.99
C ASP A 356 12.75 2.11 14.70
N GLY A 357 13.92 1.47 14.82
CA GLY A 357 14.87 1.26 13.73
C GLY A 357 15.98 2.32 13.74
N SER A 358 17.20 1.90 14.01
CA SER A 358 18.39 2.75 14.05
C SER A 358 19.63 1.96 13.62
N LEU A 359 20.74 2.65 13.34
CA LEU A 359 22.01 1.98 13.02
C LEU A 359 22.50 1.04 14.12
N LYS A 360 22.21 1.38 15.39
CA LYS A 360 22.62 0.58 16.54
C LYS A 360 21.66 -0.57 16.82
N GLN A 361 20.39 -0.37 16.52
CA GLN A 361 19.32 -1.32 16.78
C GLN A 361 18.34 -1.24 15.61
N PRO A 362 18.57 -2.03 14.54
CA PRO A 362 17.61 -2.14 13.44
C PRO A 362 16.27 -2.67 13.96
N ALA A 363 15.18 -2.30 13.31
CA ALA A 363 13.86 -2.85 13.63
C ALA A 363 13.45 -3.87 12.58
N VAL A 364 12.57 -4.80 12.96
CA VAL A 364 11.98 -5.76 12.02
C VAL A 364 10.60 -5.30 11.62
N GLN A 365 10.39 -5.25 10.30
CA GLN A 365 9.09 -5.14 9.68
C GLN A 365 8.61 -6.54 9.26
N ALA A 366 7.61 -7.06 9.96
CA ALA A 366 6.99 -8.35 9.65
C ALA A 366 5.96 -8.20 8.52
N THR A 367 6.44 -8.13 7.28
CA THR A 367 5.60 -7.85 6.11
C THR A 367 4.50 -8.90 5.92
N TYR A 368 3.26 -8.46 5.68
CA TYR A 368 2.03 -9.26 5.58
C TYR A 368 1.43 -9.77 6.90
N ILE A 369 1.89 -9.29 8.06
CA ILE A 369 1.24 -9.62 9.34
C ILE A 369 -0.27 -9.33 9.36
N PRO A 370 -0.79 -8.25 8.74
CA PRO A 370 -2.23 -8.00 8.71
C PRO A 370 -3.01 -9.07 7.95
N ALA A 371 -2.48 -9.55 6.83
CA ALA A 371 -3.09 -10.60 6.04
C ALA A 371 -3.10 -11.93 6.78
N VAL A 372 -2.01 -12.27 7.49
CA VAL A 372 -1.92 -13.49 8.29
C VAL A 372 -2.89 -13.46 9.48
N CYS A 373 -2.98 -12.34 10.21
CA CYS A 373 -3.96 -12.16 11.28
C CYS A 373 -5.39 -12.34 10.76
N SER A 374 -5.69 -11.71 9.62
CA SER A 374 -7.00 -11.85 8.96
C SER A 374 -7.29 -13.30 8.58
N ALA A 375 -6.31 -14.02 8.04
CA ALA A 375 -6.45 -15.43 7.68
C ALA A 375 -6.69 -16.32 8.92
N ALA A 376 -6.01 -16.07 10.04
CA ALA A 376 -6.18 -16.83 11.28
C ALA A 376 -7.57 -16.63 11.91
N ILE A 377 -8.08 -15.39 11.90
CA ILE A 377 -9.44 -15.09 12.37
C ILE A 377 -10.49 -15.70 11.44
N ASN A 378 -10.26 -15.65 10.12
CA ASN A 378 -11.18 -16.21 9.14
C ASN A 378 -11.22 -17.74 9.13
N SER A 379 -10.09 -18.41 9.37
CA SER A 379 -10.04 -19.87 9.45
C SER A 379 -10.82 -20.40 10.65
N THR A 380 -11.05 -19.55 11.66
CA THR A 380 -11.83 -19.82 12.88
C THR A 380 -13.18 -19.08 12.90
N LYS A 381 -13.73 -18.68 11.73
CA LYS A 381 -14.95 -17.85 11.65
C LYS A 381 -16.17 -18.42 12.39
N VAL A 382 -16.38 -19.73 12.30
CA VAL A 382 -17.47 -20.48 12.98
C VAL A 382 -17.08 -20.98 14.37
N ALA A 383 -15.88 -20.67 14.82
CA ALA A 383 -15.35 -21.11 16.10
C ALA A 383 -15.81 -20.18 17.24
N THR A 384 -15.70 -20.68 18.47
CA THR A 384 -15.92 -19.92 19.70
C THR A 384 -14.91 -18.80 19.85
N LYS A 385 -15.21 -17.80 20.70
CA LYS A 385 -14.27 -16.71 21.01
C LYS A 385 -12.90 -17.25 21.48
N SER A 386 -12.91 -18.25 22.37
CA SER A 386 -11.69 -18.88 22.88
C SER A 386 -10.84 -19.57 21.80
N GLU A 387 -11.46 -20.15 20.78
CA GLU A 387 -10.72 -20.73 19.65
C GLU A 387 -10.09 -19.66 18.77
N LYS A 388 -10.78 -18.53 18.56
CA LYS A 388 -10.24 -17.35 17.86
C LYS A 388 -9.07 -16.74 18.63
N GLU A 389 -9.20 -16.62 19.95
CA GLU A 389 -8.14 -16.16 20.86
C GLU A 389 -6.90 -17.05 20.76
N LYS A 390 -7.06 -18.38 20.80
CA LYS A 390 -5.95 -19.33 20.63
C LYS A 390 -5.25 -19.21 19.28
N ALA A 391 -6.02 -19.07 18.20
CA ALA A 391 -5.47 -18.89 16.86
C ALA A 391 -4.66 -17.59 16.74
N LEU A 392 -5.21 -16.49 17.25
CA LEU A 392 -4.54 -15.20 17.26
C LEU A 392 -3.31 -15.20 18.18
N ALA A 393 -3.39 -15.84 19.35
CA ALA A 393 -2.27 -16.01 20.27
C ALA A 393 -1.09 -16.76 19.61
N ALA A 394 -1.37 -17.78 18.79
CA ALA A 394 -0.34 -18.50 18.04
C ALA A 394 0.35 -17.59 17.00
N VAL A 395 -0.42 -16.76 16.29
CA VAL A 395 0.15 -15.75 15.37
C VAL A 395 0.98 -14.73 16.13
N PHE A 396 0.53 -14.26 17.30
CA PHE A 396 1.28 -13.31 18.13
C PHE A 396 2.55 -13.92 18.73
N ARG A 397 2.57 -15.20 19.11
CA ARG A 397 3.81 -15.90 19.49
C ARG A 397 4.79 -15.99 18.32
N TYR A 398 4.31 -16.31 17.13
CA TYR A 398 5.14 -16.33 15.92
C TYR A 398 5.67 -14.93 15.58
N LEU A 399 4.83 -13.89 15.71
CA LEU A 399 5.23 -12.49 15.51
C LEU A 399 6.31 -12.09 16.53
N ALA A 400 6.17 -12.46 17.80
CA ALA A 400 7.17 -12.18 18.84
C ALA A 400 8.54 -12.73 18.45
N ARG A 401 8.59 -13.98 17.97
CA ARG A 401 9.81 -14.62 17.46
C ARG A 401 10.33 -13.95 16.19
N THR A 402 9.42 -13.48 15.32
CA THR A 402 9.76 -12.78 14.08
C THR A 402 10.33 -11.40 14.33
N LEU A 403 9.93 -10.70 15.38
CA LEU A 403 10.47 -9.38 15.71
C LEU A 403 11.78 -9.45 16.49
N ASP A 404 12.10 -10.61 17.07
CA ASP A 404 13.32 -10.84 17.82
C ASP A 404 14.54 -10.88 16.87
N ILE A 405 15.58 -10.14 17.24
CA ILE A 405 16.83 -10.07 16.48
C ILE A 405 18.04 -10.14 17.40
N ASP A 406 19.04 -10.88 16.93
CA ASP A 406 20.41 -10.75 17.41
C ASP A 406 21.10 -9.70 16.53
N VAL A 407 21.32 -8.51 17.09
CA VAL A 407 21.89 -7.37 16.37
C VAL A 407 23.29 -7.69 15.84
N GLU A 408 24.12 -8.42 16.61
CA GLU A 408 25.48 -8.75 16.20
C GLU A 408 25.47 -9.71 14.99
N GLU A 409 24.59 -10.72 15.01
CA GLU A 409 24.47 -11.67 13.91
C GLU A 409 23.83 -11.05 12.66
N VAL A 410 22.89 -10.11 12.83
CA VAL A 410 22.32 -9.37 11.69
C VAL A 410 23.38 -8.48 11.04
N GLN A 411 24.17 -7.74 11.84
CA GLN A 411 25.21 -6.84 11.32
C GLN A 411 26.34 -7.57 10.57
N LYS A 412 26.55 -8.87 10.84
CA LYS A 412 27.49 -9.72 10.08
C LYS A 412 26.92 -10.19 8.73
N ARG A 413 25.59 -10.31 8.62
CA ARG A 413 24.90 -10.92 7.46
C ARG A 413 24.34 -9.88 6.49
N LEU A 414 23.93 -8.72 6.97
CA LEU A 414 23.37 -7.65 6.17
C LEU A 414 24.40 -6.55 5.88
N PRO A 415 24.19 -5.75 4.82
CA PRO A 415 25.02 -4.59 4.53
C PRO A 415 25.06 -3.59 5.70
N PRO A 416 26.16 -2.83 5.87
CA PRO A 416 26.20 -1.75 6.84
C PRO A 416 25.18 -0.67 6.49
N GLY A 417 24.54 -0.09 7.50
CA GLY A 417 23.56 0.98 7.30
C GLY A 417 22.09 0.56 7.33
N VAL A 418 21.77 -0.72 7.51
CA VAL A 418 20.38 -1.18 7.61
C VAL A 418 19.70 -0.59 8.87
N LEU A 419 18.56 0.06 8.65
CA LEU A 419 17.68 0.58 9.70
C LEU A 419 16.47 -0.33 9.93
N VAL A 420 15.96 -0.92 8.85
CA VAL A 420 14.76 -1.76 8.86
C VAL A 420 15.02 -3.05 8.08
N ILE A 421 14.78 -4.17 8.76
CA ILE A 421 14.87 -5.52 8.23
C ILE A 421 13.47 -5.96 7.83
N GLU A 422 13.30 -6.45 6.61
CA GLU A 422 12.07 -7.08 6.18
C GLU A 422 12.09 -8.58 6.47
N ARG A 423 10.97 -9.09 6.98
CA ARG A 423 10.68 -10.54 7.03
C ARG A 423 9.28 -10.79 6.44
N ASP A 424 9.19 -11.21 5.17
CA ASP A 424 7.92 -11.58 4.50
C ASP A 424 7.35 -12.86 5.14
N ILE A 425 6.43 -12.69 6.09
CA ILE A 425 5.87 -13.82 6.84
C ILE A 425 4.88 -14.65 6.02
N ARG A 426 4.30 -14.07 4.96
CA ARG A 426 3.33 -14.78 4.11
C ARG A 426 3.99 -15.97 3.45
N ARG A 427 5.24 -15.84 2.97
CA ARG A 427 6.00 -16.93 2.34
C ARG A 427 6.20 -18.14 3.26
N THR A 428 6.15 -17.94 4.57
CA THR A 428 6.46 -18.99 5.55
C THR A 428 5.22 -19.61 6.17
N ILE A 429 4.22 -18.80 6.55
CA ILE A 429 3.09 -19.29 7.36
C ILE A 429 1.69 -19.11 6.76
N MET A 430 1.54 -18.42 5.61
CA MET A 430 0.20 -18.17 5.06
C MET A 430 -0.55 -19.46 4.71
N ASP A 431 0.12 -20.43 4.07
CA ASP A 431 -0.49 -21.70 3.71
C ASP A 431 -0.85 -22.53 4.95
N ILE A 432 -0.02 -22.45 6.00
CA ILE A 432 -0.24 -23.14 7.28
C ILE A 432 -1.48 -22.57 7.96
N VAL A 433 -1.59 -21.24 8.06
CA VAL A 433 -2.73 -20.57 8.71
C VAL A 433 -4.05 -20.84 7.99
N ASN A 434 -4.02 -21.02 6.66
CA ASN A 434 -5.20 -21.39 5.87
C ASN A 434 -5.56 -22.88 5.94
N SER A 435 -4.62 -23.72 6.43
CA SER A 435 -4.79 -25.18 6.48
C SER A 435 -5.86 -25.62 7.47
N LYS A 436 -6.34 -26.86 7.31
CA LYS A 436 -7.20 -27.51 8.30
C LYS A 436 -6.43 -27.78 9.60
N HIS A 437 -5.15 -28.12 9.50
CA HIS A 437 -4.34 -28.51 10.64
C HIS A 437 -4.16 -27.35 11.64
N PHE A 438 -3.93 -26.13 11.16
CA PHE A 438 -3.88 -24.94 12.02
C PHE A 438 -5.20 -24.69 12.79
N ARG A 439 -6.35 -25.03 12.20
CA ARG A 439 -7.64 -24.88 12.89
C ARG A 439 -7.80 -25.88 14.05
N GLU A 440 -7.22 -27.07 13.89
CA GLU A 440 -7.25 -28.14 14.90
C GLU A 440 -6.20 -27.90 15.99
N ASP A 441 -5.01 -27.41 15.60
CA ASP A 441 -3.90 -27.09 16.51
C ASP A 441 -3.14 -25.84 16.03
N PRO A 442 -3.52 -24.63 16.52
CA PRO A 442 -2.80 -23.41 16.20
C PRO A 442 -1.34 -23.41 16.68
N GLY A 443 -1.00 -24.26 17.65
CA GLY A 443 0.34 -24.40 18.22
C GLY A 443 1.40 -24.84 17.20
N ILE A 444 1.00 -25.35 16.03
CA ILE A 444 1.96 -25.69 14.97
C ILE A 444 2.90 -24.52 14.62
N LEU A 445 2.44 -23.26 14.71
CA LEU A 445 3.28 -22.10 14.40
C LEU A 445 4.49 -21.96 15.34
N ASP A 446 4.41 -22.51 16.55
CA ASP A 446 5.51 -22.48 17.53
C ASP A 446 6.74 -23.28 17.05
N CYS A 447 6.54 -24.21 16.10
CA CYS A 447 7.58 -25.06 15.52
C CYS A 447 8.10 -24.59 14.15
N ILE A 448 7.53 -23.51 13.59
CA ILE A 448 7.93 -23.01 12.26
C ILE A 448 9.05 -21.97 12.42
N ASP A 449 10.05 -22.03 11.55
CA ASP A 449 11.15 -21.05 11.50
C ASP A 449 10.64 -19.68 11.06
N VAL A 450 11.35 -18.62 11.48
CA VAL A 450 11.05 -17.25 11.01
C VAL A 450 11.60 -17.02 9.59
N PRO A 451 11.05 -16.07 8.82
CA PRO A 451 11.56 -15.76 7.48
C PRO A 451 13.01 -15.26 7.53
N LYS A 452 13.69 -15.33 6.39
CA LYS A 452 15.03 -14.74 6.22
C LYS A 452 14.97 -13.22 6.28
N ASP A 453 16.10 -12.63 6.65
CA ASP A 453 16.29 -11.19 6.71
C ASP A 453 16.52 -10.63 5.29
N ASP A 454 15.70 -9.68 4.88
CA ASP A 454 15.89 -8.84 3.69
C ASP A 454 16.02 -7.35 4.11
N VAL A 455 16.52 -6.50 3.21
CA VAL A 455 16.69 -5.07 3.48
C VAL A 455 15.42 -4.32 3.08
N ALA A 456 14.72 -3.74 4.06
CA ALA A 456 13.60 -2.84 3.82
C ALA A 456 14.05 -1.38 3.71
N LYS A 457 14.95 -0.93 4.61
CA LYS A 457 15.43 0.46 4.61
C LYS A 457 16.88 0.59 5.07
N MET A 458 17.61 1.42 4.34
CA MET A 458 18.98 1.85 4.65
C MET A 458 18.98 3.26 5.21
N ALA A 459 20.00 3.60 5.99
CA ALA A 459 20.29 4.96 6.40
C ALA A 459 20.74 5.80 5.21
N GLU A 460 20.52 7.11 5.28
CA GLU A 460 20.97 8.05 4.26
C GLU A 460 22.50 7.95 4.04
N GLY A 461 22.92 8.00 2.78
CA GLY A 461 24.33 7.86 2.39
C GLY A 461 24.83 6.40 2.31
N TYR A 462 24.01 5.42 2.65
CA TYR A 462 24.28 4.00 2.40
C TYR A 462 23.52 3.53 1.17
N GLU A 463 24.24 2.92 0.22
CA GLU A 463 23.61 2.29 -0.95
C GLU A 463 23.66 0.78 -0.83
N TRP A 464 22.53 0.14 -1.08
CA TRP A 464 22.51 -1.29 -1.36
C TRP A 464 22.75 -1.50 -2.86
N VAL A 465 24.01 -1.75 -3.21
CA VAL A 465 24.37 -2.16 -4.56
C VAL A 465 24.06 -3.64 -4.69
N ILE A 466 22.97 -3.95 -5.40
CA ILE A 466 22.68 -5.30 -5.86
C ILE A 466 23.78 -5.66 -6.86
N GLN A 467 24.68 -6.55 -6.45
CA GLN A 467 25.74 -7.07 -7.32
C GLN A 467 25.20 -8.11 -8.29
#